data_AF-A0A949T318-F1
#
_entry.id   AF-A0A949T318-F1
#
_cell.length_a   1.000
_cell.length_b   1.000
_cell.length_c   1.000
_cell.angle_alpha   90.00
_cell.angle_beta   90.00
_cell.angle_gamma   90.00
#
_symmetry.space_group_name_H-M   'P 1'
#
loop_
_entity.id
_entity.type
_entity.pdbx_description
1 polymer ?
#
loop_
_entity_poly.entity_id
_entity_poly.type
_entity_poly.pdbx_seq_one_letter_code
_entity_poly.pdbx_strand_id
1 'polypeptide(L)'
;MNLIHAAKTGLAAAITAVIYLAFNIPHGFWAVVSAVVVMQANIGSSLKASWARLLGTAMGALIGASLAASFNALWPGLLAHGEGLGLGQASLMALATGAGVALTGALCIVLRLKDAYRLAGVTCAIVLLVFAQHPWESALQRTLDVALGIFVALVVTVFVWPSRARQQLSSKLAEVLRDIAALCAALEHAYQNRCYLPQELGAMRDAMKQKFRDSRALLQEADNEPGRTAAEAAALGELFVGVERLLEHVLSLDEAARSSDAEPGDPREEPRDDELHRKIAGEIKELTALVKAGCEALADALIKRGQLPELARMDEAVGRLDARLLELRTSGISRRQPLDEVMRFHMFVQALKALSRDLVVAAGKLRAGAGRDLDPAQVTRRVKG
;
A
#
# COMPACT_ATOMS: atom_id res chain seq x y z
N MET A 1 4.26 6.25 -13.59
CA MET A 1 2.93 6.86 -13.83
C MET A 1 2.49 6.42 -15.22
N ASN A 2 1.40 5.65 -15.32
CA ASN A 2 1.02 5.00 -16.57
C ASN A 2 0.29 5.98 -17.50
N LEU A 3 0.57 5.93 -18.81
CA LEU A 3 -0.09 6.77 -19.84
C LEU A 3 -1.62 6.70 -19.77
N ILE A 4 -2.16 5.54 -19.39
CA ILE A 4 -3.60 5.32 -19.18
C ILE A 4 -4.15 6.25 -18.10
N HIS A 5 -3.43 6.45 -17.00
CA HIS A 5 -3.89 7.34 -15.92
C HIS A 5 -3.91 8.80 -16.37
N ALA A 6 -2.86 9.25 -17.07
CA ALA A 6 -2.82 10.60 -17.65
C ALA A 6 -3.97 10.83 -18.64
N ALA A 7 -4.27 9.86 -19.50
CA ALA A 7 -5.39 9.92 -20.43
C ALA A 7 -6.75 9.98 -19.70
N LYS A 8 -6.94 9.21 -18.62
CA LYS A 8 -8.16 9.26 -17.79
C LYS A 8 -8.34 10.62 -17.13
N THR A 9 -7.27 11.19 -16.58
CA THR A 9 -7.30 12.52 -15.97
C THR A 9 -7.63 13.58 -17.00
N GLY A 10 -7.03 13.52 -18.20
CA GLY A 10 -7.35 14.41 -19.31
C GLY A 10 -8.80 14.29 -19.76
N LEU A 11 -9.34 13.07 -19.86
CA LEU A 11 -10.73 12.82 -20.21
C LEU A 11 -11.70 13.39 -19.17
N ALA A 12 -11.44 13.18 -17.87
CA ALA A 12 -12.27 13.75 -16.80
C ALA A 12 -12.25 15.28 -16.82
N ALA A 13 -11.07 15.89 -17.05
CA ALA A 13 -10.95 17.32 -17.20
C ALA A 13 -11.75 17.84 -18.42
N ALA A 14 -11.64 17.16 -19.57
CA ALA A 14 -12.36 17.52 -20.78
C ALA A 14 -13.88 17.42 -20.62
N ILE A 15 -14.39 16.31 -20.05
CA ILE A 15 -15.83 16.14 -19.79
C ILE A 15 -16.32 17.23 -18.84
N THR A 16 -15.58 17.49 -17.76
CA THR A 16 -15.96 18.54 -16.79
C THR A 16 -15.96 19.93 -17.46
N ALA A 17 -14.98 20.21 -18.32
CA ALA A 17 -14.91 21.45 -19.07
C ALA A 17 -16.07 21.61 -20.07
N VAL A 18 -16.45 20.55 -20.78
CA VAL A 18 -17.60 20.56 -21.69
C VAL A 18 -18.90 20.84 -20.93
N ILE A 19 -19.13 20.19 -19.79
CA ILE A 19 -20.29 20.45 -18.93
C ILE A 19 -20.30 21.93 -18.51
N TYR A 20 -19.17 22.41 -17.99
CA TYR A 20 -19.02 23.80 -17.58
C TYR A 20 -19.35 24.80 -18.71
N LEU A 21 -18.79 24.61 -19.90
CA LEU A 21 -18.99 25.49 -21.05
C LEU A 21 -20.43 25.44 -21.56
N ALA A 22 -21.06 24.25 -21.56
CA ALA A 22 -22.43 24.08 -22.04
C ALA A 22 -23.47 24.75 -21.12
N PHE A 23 -23.25 24.73 -19.80
CA PHE A 23 -24.17 25.32 -18.82
C PHE A 23 -23.81 26.76 -18.42
N ASN A 24 -22.72 27.33 -18.96
CA ASN A 24 -22.24 28.68 -18.67
C ASN A 24 -22.17 29.01 -17.16
N ILE A 25 -21.68 28.04 -16.37
CA ILE A 25 -21.61 28.16 -14.90
C ILE A 25 -20.58 29.24 -14.54
N PRO A 26 -20.85 30.24 -13.68
CA PRO A 26 -19.81 31.19 -13.30
C PRO A 26 -18.69 30.50 -12.51
N HIS A 27 -17.42 30.80 -12.81
CA HIS A 27 -16.23 30.25 -12.13
C HIS A 27 -16.04 28.71 -12.14
N GLY A 28 -16.82 27.96 -12.92
CA GLY A 28 -16.74 26.49 -12.97
C GLY A 28 -15.45 25.88 -13.55
N PHE A 29 -14.44 26.67 -13.92
CA PHE A 29 -13.06 26.16 -14.11
C PHE A 29 -12.55 25.42 -12.86
N TRP A 30 -13.09 25.77 -11.69
CA TRP A 30 -12.82 25.08 -10.44
C TRP A 30 -13.32 23.64 -10.37
N ALA A 31 -14.40 23.30 -11.10
CA ALA A 31 -14.85 21.93 -11.24
C ALA A 31 -13.79 21.11 -11.98
N VAL A 32 -13.22 21.66 -13.07
CA VAL A 32 -12.13 21.03 -13.84
C VAL A 32 -10.90 20.81 -12.95
N VAL A 33 -10.48 21.83 -12.20
CA VAL A 33 -9.37 21.71 -11.24
C VAL A 33 -9.65 20.61 -10.22
N SER A 34 -10.88 20.52 -9.72
CA SER A 34 -11.25 19.51 -8.71
C SER A 34 -11.25 18.10 -9.29
N ALA A 35 -11.74 17.93 -10.53
CA ALA A 35 -11.68 16.65 -11.23
C ALA A 35 -10.23 16.16 -11.40
N VAL A 36 -9.31 17.07 -11.73
CA VAL A 36 -7.87 16.74 -11.85
C VAL A 36 -7.25 16.41 -10.50
N VAL A 37 -7.56 17.18 -9.45
CA VAL A 37 -6.98 16.99 -8.11
C VAL A 37 -7.40 15.66 -7.49
N VAL A 38 -8.65 15.23 -7.70
CA VAL A 38 -9.18 14.00 -7.09
C VAL A 38 -8.95 12.74 -7.92
N MET A 39 -8.50 12.88 -9.16
CA MET A 39 -8.06 11.76 -9.99
C MET A 39 -6.78 11.14 -9.43
N GLN A 40 -6.84 9.86 -9.07
CA GLN A 40 -5.71 9.09 -8.55
C GLN A 40 -5.57 7.75 -9.28
N ALA A 41 -4.49 7.01 -9.01
CA ALA A 41 -4.12 5.81 -9.76
C ALA A 41 -5.13 4.64 -9.65
N ASN A 42 -5.97 4.64 -8.63
CA ASN A 42 -7.02 3.65 -8.43
C ASN A 42 -8.29 4.26 -7.79
N ILE A 43 -9.34 3.45 -7.72
CA ILE A 43 -10.65 3.88 -7.22
C ILE A 43 -10.57 4.29 -5.74
N GLY A 44 -9.92 3.49 -4.88
CA GLY A 44 -9.82 3.75 -3.45
C GLY A 44 -9.13 5.08 -3.12
N SER A 45 -7.98 5.34 -3.76
CA SER A 45 -7.25 6.61 -3.64
C SER A 45 -8.07 7.80 -4.17
N SER A 46 -8.75 7.64 -5.29
CA SER A 46 -9.59 8.71 -5.88
C SER A 46 -10.80 9.03 -4.98
N LEU A 47 -11.41 8.01 -4.36
CA LEU A 47 -12.52 8.19 -3.43
C LEU A 47 -12.07 8.87 -2.13
N LYS A 48 -10.93 8.46 -1.58
CA LYS A 48 -10.33 9.10 -0.40
C LYS A 48 -10.01 10.58 -0.69
N ALA A 49 -9.39 10.87 -1.84
CA ALA A 49 -9.09 12.23 -2.27
C ALA A 49 -10.37 13.06 -2.48
N SER A 50 -11.42 12.45 -3.05
CA SER A 50 -12.73 13.08 -3.23
C SER A 50 -13.36 13.49 -1.91
N TRP A 51 -13.34 12.61 -0.89
CA TRP A 51 -13.83 12.94 0.45
C TRP A 51 -13.04 14.05 1.12
N ALA A 52 -11.71 13.97 1.06
CA ALA A 52 -10.83 15.01 1.60
C ALA A 52 -11.08 16.36 0.92
N ARG A 53 -11.31 16.36 -0.41
CA ARG A 53 -11.60 17.57 -1.19
C ARG A 53 -12.97 18.15 -0.86
N LEU A 54 -14.01 17.32 -0.78
CA LEU A 54 -15.36 17.77 -0.48
C LEU A 54 -15.46 18.35 0.94
N LEU A 55 -14.97 17.62 1.95
CA LEU A 55 -14.98 18.07 3.35
C LEU A 55 -14.09 19.31 3.54
N GLY A 56 -12.91 19.31 2.93
CA GLY A 56 -12.00 20.45 3.00
C GLY A 56 -12.63 21.70 2.38
N THR A 57 -13.22 21.58 1.20
CA THR A 57 -13.92 22.72 0.56
C THR A 57 -15.11 23.18 1.39
N ALA A 58 -15.96 22.28 1.88
CA ALA A 58 -17.10 22.67 2.72
C ALA A 58 -16.66 23.44 3.97
N MET A 59 -15.67 22.91 4.71
CA MET A 59 -15.14 23.59 5.90
C MET A 59 -14.49 24.95 5.57
N GLY A 60 -13.64 24.98 4.56
CA GLY A 60 -12.96 26.22 4.15
C GLY A 60 -13.95 27.27 3.64
N ALA A 61 -14.97 26.85 2.89
CA ALA A 61 -16.02 27.73 2.40
C ALA A 61 -16.87 28.29 3.55
N LEU A 62 -17.24 27.46 4.53
CA LEU A 62 -18.00 27.90 5.70
C LEU A 62 -17.21 28.91 6.56
N ILE A 63 -15.95 28.62 6.86
CA ILE A 63 -15.11 29.51 7.68
C ILE A 63 -14.80 30.81 6.92
N GLY A 64 -14.43 30.69 5.64
CA GLY A 64 -14.17 31.85 4.78
C GLY A 64 -15.39 32.74 4.63
N ALA A 65 -16.58 32.16 4.42
CA ALA A 65 -17.83 32.91 4.33
C ALA A 65 -18.19 33.60 5.65
N SER A 66 -18.04 32.90 6.78
CA SER A 66 -18.32 33.44 8.12
C SER A 66 -17.41 34.62 8.45
N LEU A 67 -16.13 34.51 8.14
CA LEU A 67 -15.15 35.59 8.33
C LEU A 67 -15.43 36.77 7.39
N ALA A 68 -15.70 36.52 6.10
CA ALA A 68 -16.05 37.57 5.14
C ALA A 68 -17.35 38.30 5.53
N ALA A 69 -18.39 37.56 5.93
CA ALA A 69 -19.65 38.15 6.39
C ALA A 69 -19.45 38.98 7.67
N SER A 70 -18.63 38.51 8.60
CA SER A 70 -18.30 39.26 9.83
C SER A 70 -17.53 40.55 9.51
N PHE A 71 -16.60 40.49 8.55
CA PHE A 71 -15.86 41.66 8.07
C PHE A 71 -16.80 42.69 7.42
N ASN A 72 -17.70 42.25 6.55
CA ASN A 72 -18.70 43.13 5.93
C ASN A 72 -19.66 43.75 6.94
N ALA A 73 -20.06 42.99 7.97
CA ALA A 73 -21.01 43.45 8.98
C ALA A 73 -20.38 44.41 10.01
N LEU A 74 -19.13 44.18 10.44
CA LEU A 74 -18.45 45.05 11.39
C LEU A 74 -17.87 46.33 10.74
N TRP A 75 -17.60 46.30 9.45
CA TRP A 75 -16.85 47.35 8.76
C TRP A 75 -17.55 48.04 7.57
N PRO A 76 -18.90 48.25 7.54
CA PRO A 76 -19.55 48.94 6.42
C PRO A 76 -19.03 50.38 6.21
N GLY A 77 -18.57 51.04 7.28
CA GLY A 77 -18.23 52.47 7.30
C GLY A 77 -16.81 52.85 6.89
N LEU A 78 -15.85 51.92 6.89
CA LEU A 78 -14.45 52.23 6.53
C LEU A 78 -14.12 51.99 5.04
N LEU A 79 -15.14 51.81 4.21
CA LEU A 79 -15.02 52.05 2.78
C LEU A 79 -15.08 53.55 2.46
N ALA A 80 -15.54 54.39 3.41
CA ALA A 80 -15.74 55.83 3.21
C ALA A 80 -14.63 56.72 3.80
N HIS A 81 -13.90 56.30 4.85
CA HIS A 81 -12.89 57.15 5.51
C HIS A 81 -11.63 56.35 5.90
N GLY A 82 -10.66 56.29 4.98
CA GLY A 82 -9.40 55.57 5.14
C GLY A 82 -8.24 56.43 5.66
N GLU A 83 -8.35 57.06 6.83
CA GLU A 83 -7.24 57.88 7.38
C GLU A 83 -6.84 57.58 8.84
N GLY A 84 -7.48 56.62 9.53
CA GLY A 84 -7.31 56.51 10.99
C GLY A 84 -6.13 55.67 11.52
N LEU A 85 -5.60 54.68 10.80
CA LEU A 85 -4.82 53.61 11.45
C LEU A 85 -3.52 53.16 10.76
N GLY A 86 -3.10 53.74 9.62
CA GLY A 86 -1.79 53.46 8.98
C GLY A 86 -1.56 52.02 8.47
N LEU A 87 -2.38 51.06 8.89
CA LEU A 87 -2.52 49.73 8.30
C LEU A 87 -3.56 49.84 7.18
N GLY A 88 -3.10 49.93 5.93
CA GLY A 88 -3.99 49.98 4.78
C GLY A 88 -4.98 48.80 4.76
N GLN A 89 -6.16 48.96 4.16
CA GLN A 89 -7.21 47.93 4.10
C GLN A 89 -6.67 46.55 3.63
N ALA A 90 -5.65 46.56 2.77
CA ALA A 90 -4.95 45.36 2.30
C ALA A 90 -4.23 44.57 3.42
N SER A 91 -3.65 45.24 4.43
CA SER A 91 -2.94 44.55 5.52
C SER A 91 -3.90 43.88 6.51
N LEU A 92 -5.06 44.50 6.78
CA LEU A 92 -6.11 43.87 7.60
C LEU A 92 -6.74 42.65 6.91
N MET A 93 -6.99 42.74 5.61
CA MET A 93 -7.50 41.62 4.82
C MET A 93 -6.47 40.48 4.70
N ALA A 94 -5.18 40.81 4.58
CA ALA A 94 -4.10 39.83 4.62
C ALA A 94 -4.00 39.12 5.98
N LEU A 95 -4.11 39.87 7.10
CA LEU A 95 -4.13 39.30 8.44
C LEU A 95 -5.36 38.40 8.67
N ALA A 96 -6.56 38.84 8.24
CA ALA A 96 -7.78 38.05 8.33
C ALA A 96 -7.68 36.76 7.50
N THR A 97 -7.07 36.82 6.33
CA THR A 97 -6.81 35.64 5.49
C THR A 97 -5.82 34.69 6.17
N GLY A 98 -4.72 35.19 6.70
CA GLY A 98 -3.74 34.39 7.44
C GLY A 98 -4.35 33.71 8.67
N ALA A 99 -5.10 34.45 9.49
CA ALA A 99 -5.80 33.95 10.65
C ALA A 99 -6.89 32.93 10.28
N GLY A 100 -7.66 33.20 9.23
CA GLY A 100 -8.70 32.31 8.74
C GLY A 100 -8.15 30.98 8.22
N VAL A 101 -7.04 31.01 7.48
CA VAL A 101 -6.33 29.80 7.02
C VAL A 101 -5.76 29.02 8.21
N ALA A 102 -5.14 29.70 9.17
CA ALA A 102 -4.59 29.07 10.38
C ALA A 102 -5.69 28.41 11.22
N LEU A 103 -6.82 29.10 11.43
CA LEU A 103 -7.99 28.58 12.15
C LEU A 103 -8.59 27.36 11.43
N THR A 104 -8.75 27.45 10.12
CA THR A 104 -9.26 26.35 9.28
C THR A 104 -8.34 25.13 9.38
N GLY A 105 -7.02 25.35 9.32
CA GLY A 105 -6.02 24.30 9.49
C GLY A 105 -6.07 23.66 10.87
N ALA A 106 -6.12 24.47 11.93
CA ALA A 106 -6.24 24.00 13.31
C ALA A 106 -7.51 23.17 13.51
N LEU A 107 -8.65 23.63 12.99
CA LEU A 107 -9.91 22.89 13.09
C LEU A 107 -9.87 21.56 12.33
N CYS A 108 -9.27 21.54 11.13
CA CYS A 108 -9.07 20.29 10.38
C CYS A 108 -8.18 19.30 11.14
N ILE A 109 -7.15 19.78 11.84
CA ILE A 109 -6.27 18.93 12.67
C ILE A 109 -7.04 18.34 13.85
N VAL A 110 -7.82 19.16 14.56
CA VAL A 110 -8.66 18.71 15.69
C VAL A 110 -9.68 17.67 15.23
N LEU A 111 -10.28 17.86 14.07
CA LEU A 111 -11.23 16.92 13.45
C LEU A 111 -10.56 15.72 12.76
N ARG A 112 -9.23 15.57 12.87
CA ARG A 112 -8.42 14.50 12.25
C ARG A 112 -8.50 14.43 10.72
N LEU A 113 -8.85 15.53 10.05
CA LEU A 113 -8.94 15.65 8.59
C LEU A 113 -7.60 16.09 7.96
N LYS A 114 -6.54 15.32 8.23
CA LYS A 114 -5.16 15.65 7.83
C LYS A 114 -4.96 15.80 6.32
N ASP A 115 -5.77 15.13 5.51
CA ASP A 115 -5.65 15.22 4.04
C ASP A 115 -6.45 16.42 3.48
N ALA A 116 -7.38 16.98 4.26
CA ALA A 116 -8.27 18.06 3.85
C ALA A 116 -7.78 19.46 4.20
N TYR A 117 -6.88 19.62 5.19
CA TYR A 117 -6.53 20.95 5.74
C TYR A 117 -5.97 21.92 4.69
N ARG A 118 -5.14 21.44 3.75
CA ARG A 118 -4.58 22.28 2.67
C ARG A 118 -5.68 22.77 1.74
N LEU A 119 -6.59 21.86 1.37
CA LEU A 119 -7.72 22.15 0.48
C LEU A 119 -8.72 23.10 1.16
N ALA A 120 -8.91 22.96 2.47
CA ALA A 120 -9.73 23.84 3.29
C ALA A 120 -9.11 25.24 3.41
N GLY A 121 -7.82 25.35 3.71
CA GLY A 121 -7.10 26.62 3.76
C GLY A 121 -7.16 27.36 2.43
N VAL A 122 -6.89 26.68 1.31
CA VAL A 122 -7.01 27.27 -0.03
C VAL A 122 -8.42 27.76 -0.31
N THR A 123 -9.45 26.98 0.05
CA THR A 123 -10.85 27.39 -0.17
C THR A 123 -11.23 28.59 0.70
N CYS A 124 -10.82 28.59 1.97
CA CYS A 124 -11.03 29.71 2.89
C CYS A 124 -10.39 31.00 2.36
N ALA A 125 -9.14 30.94 1.92
CA ALA A 125 -8.44 32.07 1.31
C ALA A 125 -9.15 32.59 0.06
N ILE A 126 -9.62 31.70 -0.82
CA ILE A 126 -10.35 32.10 -2.05
C ILE A 126 -11.65 32.82 -1.70
N VAL A 127 -12.46 32.27 -0.79
CA VAL A 127 -13.74 32.89 -0.39
C VAL A 127 -13.51 34.27 0.23
N LEU A 128 -12.48 34.40 1.07
CA LEU A 128 -12.09 35.67 1.69
C LEU A 128 -11.57 36.70 0.67
N LEU A 129 -10.70 36.29 -0.26
CA LEU A 129 -9.99 37.21 -1.15
C LEU A 129 -10.77 37.58 -2.41
N VAL A 130 -11.55 36.65 -2.96
CA VAL A 130 -12.15 36.80 -4.29
C VAL A 130 -13.64 37.12 -4.21
N PHE A 131 -14.33 36.68 -3.14
CA PHE A 131 -15.79 36.64 -3.10
C PHE A 131 -16.40 37.31 -1.86
N ALA A 132 -15.68 38.27 -1.28
CA ALA A 132 -16.09 38.93 -0.04
C ALA A 132 -17.47 39.62 -0.14
N GLN A 133 -17.93 40.03 -1.33
CA GLN A 133 -19.19 40.79 -1.49
C GLN A 133 -20.45 39.94 -1.23
N HIS A 134 -20.46 38.67 -1.67
CA HIS A 134 -21.56 37.72 -1.46
C HIS A 134 -21.03 36.40 -0.88
N PRO A 135 -20.64 36.37 0.41
CA PRO A 135 -19.86 35.27 0.97
C PRO A 135 -20.56 33.91 0.94
N TRP A 136 -21.85 33.89 1.28
CA TRP A 136 -22.63 32.65 1.39
C TRP A 136 -22.96 32.04 0.04
N GLU A 137 -23.39 32.85 -0.93
CA GLU A 137 -23.66 32.40 -2.30
C GLU A 137 -22.39 31.84 -2.94
N SER A 138 -21.27 32.53 -2.77
CA SER A 138 -20.00 32.12 -3.32
C SER A 138 -19.46 30.85 -2.66
N ALA A 139 -19.62 30.69 -1.34
CA ALA A 139 -19.26 29.47 -0.63
C ALA A 139 -20.09 28.26 -1.09
N LEU A 140 -21.39 28.45 -1.31
CA LEU A 140 -22.27 27.41 -1.82
C LEU A 140 -21.88 27.01 -3.25
N GLN A 141 -21.75 27.99 -4.14
CA GLN A 141 -21.36 27.77 -5.53
C GLN A 141 -20.00 27.06 -5.62
N ARG A 142 -19.03 27.48 -4.80
CA ARG A 142 -17.71 26.84 -4.72
C ARG A 142 -17.80 25.37 -4.32
N THR A 143 -18.68 25.05 -3.38
CA THR A 143 -18.90 23.67 -2.91
C THR A 143 -19.55 22.83 -4.01
N LEU A 144 -20.52 23.39 -4.74
CA LEU A 144 -21.18 22.75 -5.89
C LEU A 144 -20.21 22.49 -7.04
N ASP A 145 -19.34 23.45 -7.38
CA ASP A 145 -18.32 23.28 -8.43
C ASP A 145 -17.38 22.11 -8.10
N VAL A 146 -16.94 22.02 -6.84
CA VAL A 146 -16.08 20.94 -6.37
C VAL A 146 -16.81 19.60 -6.42
N ALA A 147 -18.08 19.56 -5.98
CA ALA A 147 -18.91 18.36 -6.03
C ALA A 147 -19.12 17.86 -7.47
N LEU A 148 -19.35 18.76 -8.42
CA LEU A 148 -19.48 18.43 -9.85
C LEU A 148 -18.19 17.81 -10.39
N GLY A 149 -17.03 18.43 -10.12
CA GLY A 149 -15.74 17.89 -10.54
C GLY A 149 -15.45 16.51 -9.95
N ILE A 150 -15.76 16.30 -8.66
CA ILE A 150 -15.67 15.00 -7.99
C ILE A 150 -16.58 13.97 -8.66
N PHE A 151 -17.83 14.32 -8.92
CA PHE A 151 -18.79 13.42 -9.54
C PHE A 151 -18.30 12.93 -10.90
N VAL A 152 -17.90 13.84 -11.79
CA VAL A 152 -17.36 13.48 -13.11
C VAL A 152 -16.09 12.64 -12.99
N ALA A 153 -15.18 13.00 -12.08
CA ALA A 153 -13.94 12.25 -11.87
C ALA A 153 -14.21 10.81 -11.41
N LEU A 154 -15.15 10.61 -10.47
CA LEU A 154 -15.52 9.27 -9.99
C LEU A 154 -16.21 8.44 -11.08
N VAL A 155 -17.10 9.06 -11.87
CA VAL A 155 -17.72 8.41 -13.02
C VAL A 155 -16.65 7.93 -14.00
N VAL A 156 -15.73 8.80 -14.42
CA VAL A 156 -14.63 8.39 -15.32
C VAL A 156 -13.74 7.32 -14.67
N THR A 157 -13.47 7.43 -13.37
CA THR A 157 -12.63 6.46 -12.64
C THR A 157 -13.23 5.06 -12.66
N VAL A 158 -14.55 4.94 -12.47
CA VAL A 158 -15.30 3.68 -12.40
C VAL A 158 -15.58 3.10 -13.80
N PHE A 159 -15.96 3.94 -14.77
CA PHE A 159 -16.42 3.46 -16.08
C PHE A 159 -15.31 3.33 -17.13
N VAL A 160 -14.23 4.12 -17.04
CA VAL A 160 -13.17 4.15 -18.06
C VAL A 160 -11.96 3.39 -17.54
N TRP A 161 -11.79 2.10 -17.86
CA TRP A 161 -10.73 1.21 -17.32
C TRP A 161 -10.62 1.26 -15.78
N PRO A 162 -11.53 0.59 -15.04
CA PRO A 162 -11.49 0.59 -13.58
C PRO A 162 -10.19 -0.04 -13.08
N SER A 163 -9.41 0.75 -12.35
CA SER A 163 -8.16 0.33 -11.72
C SER A 163 -8.42 0.14 -10.23
N ARG A 164 -8.39 -1.12 -9.77
CA ARG A 164 -8.68 -1.48 -8.37
C ARG A 164 -7.38 -1.69 -7.60
N ALA A 165 -7.23 -1.01 -6.47
CA ALA A 165 -6.12 -1.17 -5.53
C ALA A 165 -5.99 -2.62 -5.08
N ARG A 166 -7.10 -3.35 -4.88
CA ARG A 166 -7.06 -4.79 -4.57
C ARG A 166 -6.34 -5.61 -5.64
N GLN A 167 -6.62 -5.36 -6.92
CA GLN A 167 -6.00 -6.09 -8.02
C GLN A 167 -4.51 -5.75 -8.13
N GLN A 168 -4.16 -4.47 -7.96
CA GLN A 168 -2.77 -4.02 -7.90
C GLN A 168 -2.02 -4.67 -6.74
N LEU A 169 -2.65 -4.73 -5.55
CA LEU A 169 -2.08 -5.39 -4.37
C LEU A 169 -1.84 -6.87 -4.63
N SER A 170 -2.85 -7.61 -5.12
CA SER A 170 -2.68 -9.04 -5.44
C SER A 170 -1.57 -9.28 -6.47
N SER A 171 -1.47 -8.43 -7.50
CA SER A 171 -0.37 -8.48 -8.48
C SER A 171 0.98 -8.22 -7.83
N LYS A 172 1.08 -7.21 -6.95
CA LYS A 172 2.33 -6.87 -6.26
C LYS A 172 2.76 -7.93 -5.26
N LEU A 173 1.83 -8.52 -4.51
CA LEU A 173 2.11 -9.66 -3.63
C LEU A 173 2.55 -10.89 -4.43
N ALA A 174 1.97 -11.13 -5.61
CA ALA A 174 2.42 -12.19 -6.51
C ALA A 174 3.85 -11.94 -7.04
N GLU A 175 4.23 -10.70 -7.34
CA GLU A 175 5.61 -10.33 -7.66
C GLU A 175 6.55 -10.62 -6.47
N VAL A 176 6.18 -10.21 -5.26
CA VAL A 176 6.99 -10.47 -4.04
C VAL A 176 7.15 -11.96 -3.78
N LEU A 177 6.10 -12.76 -3.95
CA LEU A 177 6.18 -14.23 -3.81
C LEU A 177 7.14 -14.86 -4.82
N ARG A 178 7.16 -14.39 -6.07
CA ARG A 178 8.12 -14.85 -7.07
C ARG A 178 9.55 -14.41 -6.73
N ASP A 179 9.73 -13.22 -6.19
CA ASP A 179 11.04 -12.76 -5.72
C ASP A 179 11.54 -13.58 -4.51
N ILE A 180 10.66 -13.94 -3.58
CA ILE A 180 10.97 -14.87 -2.46
C ILE A 180 11.42 -16.22 -3.02
N ALA A 181 10.69 -16.76 -4.00
CA ALA A 181 11.02 -18.04 -4.65
C ALA A 181 12.39 -18.00 -5.34
N ALA A 182 12.68 -16.91 -6.07
CA ALA A 182 13.95 -16.70 -6.75
C ALA A 182 15.12 -16.52 -5.76
N LEU A 183 14.94 -15.71 -4.72
CA LEU A 183 15.95 -15.50 -3.69
C LEU A 183 16.22 -16.79 -2.91
N CYS A 184 15.20 -17.54 -2.52
CA CYS A 184 15.37 -18.81 -1.81
C CYS A 184 16.20 -19.82 -2.63
N ALA A 185 15.95 -19.93 -3.93
CA ALA A 185 16.75 -20.79 -4.81
C ALA A 185 18.21 -20.30 -4.97
N ALA A 186 18.41 -18.99 -5.08
CA ALA A 186 19.76 -18.42 -5.17
C ALA A 186 20.55 -18.60 -3.86
N LEU A 187 19.88 -18.46 -2.71
CA LEU A 187 20.45 -18.67 -1.39
C LEU A 187 20.79 -20.14 -1.14
N GLU A 188 19.95 -21.09 -1.59
CA GLU A 188 20.26 -22.51 -1.51
C GLU A 188 21.51 -22.87 -2.32
N HIS A 189 21.62 -22.34 -3.55
CA HIS A 189 22.80 -22.52 -4.38
C HIS A 189 24.05 -21.91 -3.74
N ALA A 190 23.96 -20.67 -3.24
CA ALA A 190 25.06 -19.98 -2.57
C ALA A 190 25.50 -20.73 -1.29
N TYR A 191 24.55 -21.23 -0.53
CA TYR A 191 24.78 -21.96 0.71
C TYR A 191 25.47 -23.31 0.46
N GLN A 192 25.00 -24.09 -0.51
CA GLN A 192 25.60 -25.39 -0.85
C GLN A 192 26.99 -25.26 -1.45
N ASN A 193 27.23 -24.23 -2.27
CA ASN A 193 28.50 -24.03 -2.97
C ASN A 193 29.47 -23.12 -2.21
N ARG A 194 29.10 -22.62 -1.02
CA ARG A 194 29.89 -21.66 -0.24
C ARG A 194 30.37 -20.49 -1.10
N CYS A 195 29.43 -19.93 -1.85
CA CYS A 195 29.70 -18.85 -2.78
C CYS A 195 28.55 -17.84 -2.69
N TYR A 196 28.58 -17.04 -1.63
CA TYR A 196 27.65 -15.96 -1.41
C TYR A 196 28.12 -14.73 -2.20
N LEU A 197 27.25 -14.20 -3.05
CA LEU A 197 27.52 -13.04 -3.89
C LEU A 197 26.85 -11.81 -3.27
N PRO A 198 27.54 -10.97 -2.47
CA PRO A 198 26.89 -9.95 -1.65
C PRO A 198 26.18 -8.88 -2.48
N GLN A 199 26.73 -8.55 -3.66
CA GLN A 199 26.15 -7.55 -4.56
C GLN A 199 24.87 -8.06 -5.23
N GLU A 200 24.89 -9.28 -5.79
CA GLU A 200 23.74 -9.84 -6.52
C GLU A 200 22.57 -10.17 -5.59
N LEU A 201 22.85 -10.92 -4.51
CA LEU A 201 21.84 -11.30 -3.51
C LEU A 201 21.33 -10.07 -2.74
N GLY A 202 22.22 -9.12 -2.44
CA GLY A 202 21.85 -7.84 -1.84
C GLY A 202 20.88 -7.04 -2.71
N ALA A 203 21.14 -6.95 -4.02
CA ALA A 203 20.25 -6.26 -4.95
C ALA A 203 18.87 -6.94 -5.06
N MET A 204 18.82 -8.28 -5.13
CA MET A 204 17.57 -9.04 -5.14
C MET A 204 16.76 -8.79 -3.86
N ARG A 205 17.41 -8.88 -2.70
CA ARG A 205 16.81 -8.62 -1.39
C ARG A 205 16.23 -7.22 -1.28
N ASP A 206 16.99 -6.21 -1.68
CA ASP A 206 16.59 -4.82 -1.52
C ASP A 206 15.45 -4.45 -2.49
N ALA A 207 15.47 -5.00 -3.72
CA ALA A 207 14.38 -4.88 -4.67
C ALA A 207 13.08 -5.53 -4.14
N MET A 208 13.17 -6.73 -3.58
CA MET A 208 12.03 -7.44 -2.99
C MET A 208 11.44 -6.67 -1.79
N LYS A 209 12.30 -6.21 -0.85
CA LYS A 209 11.88 -5.36 0.27
C LYS A 209 11.18 -4.09 -0.20
N GLN A 210 11.68 -3.45 -1.25
CA GLN A 210 11.06 -2.25 -1.80
C GLN A 210 9.67 -2.54 -2.36
N LYS A 211 9.51 -3.59 -3.17
CA LYS A 211 8.19 -3.99 -3.71
C LYS A 211 7.18 -4.31 -2.60
N PHE A 212 7.62 -4.97 -1.52
CA PHE A 212 6.76 -5.26 -0.37
C PHE A 212 6.36 -3.97 0.36
N ARG A 213 7.28 -3.04 0.60
CA ARG A 213 6.97 -1.72 1.19
C ARG A 213 5.93 -0.96 0.35
N ASP A 214 6.09 -0.96 -0.97
CA ASP A 214 5.16 -0.29 -1.89
C ASP A 214 3.75 -0.91 -1.84
N SER A 215 3.67 -2.23 -1.60
CA SER A 215 2.39 -2.94 -1.47
C SER A 215 1.59 -2.55 -0.21
N ARG A 216 2.24 -2.03 0.85
CA ARG A 216 1.56 -1.62 2.08
C ARG A 216 0.61 -0.44 1.88
N ALA A 217 0.96 0.50 1.01
CA ALA A 217 0.08 1.62 0.65
C ALA A 217 -1.18 1.12 -0.08
N LEU A 218 -1.02 0.16 -0.99
CA LEU A 218 -2.12 -0.45 -1.73
C LEU A 218 -3.11 -1.20 -0.82
N LEU A 219 -2.66 -1.75 0.31
CA LEU A 219 -3.55 -2.38 1.30
C LEU A 219 -4.51 -1.35 1.93
N GLN A 220 -3.99 -0.19 2.34
CA GLN A 220 -4.83 0.88 2.88
C GLN A 220 -5.79 1.44 1.81
N GLU A 221 -5.34 1.55 0.57
CA GLU A 221 -6.19 1.99 -0.54
C GLU A 221 -7.28 0.98 -0.87
N ALA A 222 -6.98 -0.32 -0.80
CA ALA A 222 -7.94 -1.41 -0.98
C ALA A 222 -9.04 -1.40 0.09
N ASP A 223 -8.74 -0.99 1.33
CA ASP A 223 -9.73 -0.83 2.40
C ASP A 223 -10.73 0.32 2.14
N ASN A 224 -10.34 1.30 1.34
CA ASN A 224 -11.21 2.41 0.96
C ASN A 224 -12.07 2.09 -0.29
N GLU A 225 -11.90 0.93 -0.92
CA GLU A 225 -12.68 0.56 -2.11
C GLU A 225 -14.09 0.07 -1.75
N PRO A 226 -15.15 0.60 -2.41
CA PRO A 226 -16.52 0.16 -2.17
C PRO A 226 -16.78 -1.24 -2.74
N GLY A 227 -17.75 -1.95 -2.17
CA GLY A 227 -18.23 -3.24 -2.67
C GLY A 227 -17.52 -4.47 -2.12
N ARG A 228 -16.75 -4.34 -1.03
CA ARG A 228 -16.07 -5.45 -0.35
C ARG A 228 -16.81 -5.86 0.92
N THR A 229 -16.95 -7.17 1.15
CA THR A 229 -17.41 -7.69 2.45
C THR A 229 -16.30 -7.58 3.51
N ALA A 230 -16.67 -7.43 4.79
CA ALA A 230 -15.71 -7.44 5.90
C ALA A 230 -14.87 -8.73 5.99
N ALA A 231 -15.35 -9.83 5.40
CA ALA A 231 -14.63 -11.09 5.30
C ALA A 231 -13.55 -11.04 4.20
N GLU A 232 -13.87 -10.54 3.01
CA GLU A 232 -12.89 -10.36 1.93
C GLU A 232 -11.81 -9.35 2.31
N ALA A 233 -12.24 -8.19 2.83
CA ALA A 233 -11.81 -7.73 4.14
C ALA A 233 -10.47 -8.21 4.72
N ALA A 234 -10.70 -8.90 5.83
CA ALA A 234 -9.73 -9.65 6.61
C ALA A 234 -8.92 -10.64 5.76
N ALA A 235 -9.51 -11.35 4.80
CA ALA A 235 -8.78 -12.37 4.03
C ALA A 235 -7.57 -11.78 3.26
N LEU A 236 -7.72 -10.60 2.66
CA LEU A 236 -6.62 -9.92 1.97
C LEU A 236 -5.54 -9.43 2.96
N GLY A 237 -5.96 -8.92 4.12
CA GLY A 237 -5.04 -8.49 5.18
C GLY A 237 -4.27 -9.65 5.80
N GLU A 238 -4.95 -10.78 6.04
CA GLU A 238 -4.33 -12.00 6.52
C GLU A 238 -3.32 -12.58 5.53
N LEU A 239 -3.63 -12.53 4.23
CA LEU A 239 -2.69 -12.91 3.19
C LEU A 239 -1.46 -11.98 3.19
N PHE A 240 -1.67 -10.67 3.30
CA PHE A 240 -0.57 -9.69 3.36
C PHE A 240 0.39 -10.02 4.52
N VAL A 241 -0.17 -10.26 5.72
CA VAL A 241 0.61 -10.69 6.90
C VAL A 241 1.30 -12.03 6.65
N GLY A 242 0.66 -12.96 5.94
CA GLY A 242 1.29 -14.22 5.53
C GLY A 242 2.53 -14.00 4.65
N VAL A 243 2.43 -13.13 3.64
CA VAL A 243 3.57 -12.77 2.77
C VAL A 243 4.66 -12.03 3.54
N GLU A 244 4.30 -11.18 4.51
CA GLU A 244 5.25 -10.51 5.41
C GLU A 244 6.11 -11.52 6.17
N ARG A 245 5.47 -12.56 6.75
CA ARG A 245 6.19 -13.64 7.45
C ARG A 245 7.11 -14.42 6.52
N LEU A 246 6.66 -14.74 5.31
CA LEU A 246 7.53 -15.41 4.31
C LEU A 246 8.76 -14.56 3.98
N LEU A 247 8.57 -13.25 3.86
CA LEU A 247 9.65 -12.29 3.64
C LEU A 247 10.63 -12.27 4.84
N GLU A 248 10.15 -12.28 6.08
CA GLU A 248 11.01 -12.37 7.27
C GLU A 248 11.84 -13.66 7.31
N HIS A 249 11.25 -14.79 6.95
CA HIS A 249 11.96 -16.08 6.92
C HIS A 249 13.02 -16.16 5.83
N VAL A 250 12.76 -15.64 4.62
CA VAL A 250 13.78 -15.63 3.56
C VAL A 250 14.92 -14.66 3.89
N LEU A 251 14.67 -13.58 4.64
CA LEU A 251 15.73 -12.70 5.13
C LEU A 251 16.58 -13.34 6.22
N SER A 252 15.97 -14.21 7.04
CA SER A 252 16.71 -15.03 8.00
C SER A 252 17.58 -16.08 7.29
N LEU A 253 17.09 -16.62 6.16
CA LEU A 253 17.85 -17.51 5.28
C LEU A 253 19.03 -16.77 4.62
N ASP A 254 18.82 -15.54 4.14
CA ASP A 254 19.84 -14.64 3.59
C ASP A 254 20.97 -14.42 4.59
N GLU A 255 20.62 -14.07 5.84
CA GLU A 255 21.60 -13.84 6.89
C GLU A 255 22.37 -15.10 7.29
N ALA A 256 21.70 -16.24 7.35
CA ALA A 256 22.35 -17.53 7.62
C ALA A 256 23.31 -17.92 6.49
N ALA A 257 22.95 -17.67 5.22
CA ALA A 257 23.83 -17.93 4.08
C ALA A 257 25.03 -16.98 4.05
N ARG A 258 24.79 -15.69 4.29
CA ARG A 258 25.84 -14.65 4.35
C ARG A 258 26.85 -14.89 5.45
N SER A 259 26.39 -15.26 6.64
CA SER A 259 27.29 -15.59 7.77
C SER A 259 28.06 -16.89 7.54
N SER A 260 27.56 -17.76 6.66
CA SER A 260 28.21 -19.04 6.31
C SER A 260 29.35 -18.87 5.31
N ASP A 261 29.37 -17.79 4.53
CA ASP A 261 30.48 -17.46 3.64
C ASP A 261 31.39 -16.45 4.33
N ALA A 262 32.50 -16.93 4.88
CA ALA A 262 33.44 -16.06 5.59
C ALA A 262 34.24 -15.19 4.61
N GLU A 263 34.83 -14.10 5.12
CA GLU A 263 35.71 -13.26 4.30
C GLU A 263 36.90 -14.10 3.79
N PRO A 264 37.20 -14.06 2.47
CA PRO A 264 38.33 -14.78 1.91
C PRO A 264 39.64 -14.39 2.63
N GLY A 265 40.22 -15.32 3.38
CA GLY A 265 41.51 -15.16 4.03
C GLY A 265 41.51 -14.86 5.53
N ASP A 266 40.41 -15.07 6.27
CA ASP A 266 40.44 -15.01 7.74
C ASP A 266 41.38 -16.11 8.31
N PRO A 267 42.51 -15.75 8.96
CA PRO A 267 43.47 -16.70 9.51
C PRO A 267 42.92 -17.56 10.66
N ARG A 268 41.71 -17.25 11.15
CA ARG A 268 41.02 -17.98 12.23
C ARG A 268 40.18 -19.16 11.72
N GLU A 269 40.05 -19.34 10.41
CA GLU A 269 39.26 -20.45 9.86
C GLU A 269 40.06 -21.75 9.81
N GLU A 270 39.64 -22.71 10.61
CA GLU A 270 40.08 -24.11 10.48
C GLU A 270 39.59 -24.70 9.15
N PRO A 271 40.30 -25.70 8.58
CA PRO A 271 39.84 -26.42 7.39
C PRO A 271 38.42 -26.97 7.62
N ARG A 272 37.44 -26.39 6.95
CA ARG A 272 36.03 -26.74 7.12
C ARG A 272 35.76 -28.12 6.52
N ASP A 273 35.28 -29.04 7.34
CA ASP A 273 34.78 -30.33 6.88
C ASP A 273 33.32 -30.18 6.39
N ASP A 274 33.13 -30.20 5.06
CA ASP A 274 31.80 -30.07 4.46
C ASP A 274 30.96 -31.37 4.53
N GLU A 275 31.38 -32.39 5.29
CA GLU A 275 30.62 -33.65 5.43
C GLU A 275 29.18 -33.42 5.91
N LEU A 276 28.95 -32.49 6.85
CA LEU A 276 27.62 -32.17 7.36
C LEU A 276 26.70 -31.63 6.25
N HIS A 277 27.17 -30.61 5.51
CA HIS A 277 26.42 -29.96 4.44
C HIS A 277 26.14 -30.91 3.28
N ARG A 278 27.15 -31.71 2.89
CA ARG A 278 27.04 -32.66 1.78
C ARG A 278 26.03 -33.77 2.07
N LYS A 279 25.91 -34.24 3.31
CA LYS A 279 24.99 -35.33 3.69
C LYS A 279 23.51 -34.92 3.79
N ILE A 280 23.21 -33.62 3.84
CA ILE A 280 21.85 -33.07 3.95
C ILE A 280 21.45 -32.17 2.77
N ALA A 281 22.37 -31.92 1.84
CA ALA A 281 22.13 -31.09 0.66
C ALA A 281 20.92 -31.56 -0.15
N GLY A 282 20.68 -32.87 -0.23
CA GLY A 282 19.53 -33.44 -0.95
C GLY A 282 18.20 -33.00 -0.36
N GLU A 283 18.05 -33.11 0.96
CA GLU A 283 16.83 -32.74 1.69
C GLU A 283 16.60 -31.22 1.68
N ILE A 284 17.67 -30.42 1.81
CA ILE A 284 17.59 -28.95 1.67
C ILE A 284 17.13 -28.56 0.27
N LYS A 285 17.71 -29.19 -0.76
CA LYS A 285 17.37 -28.94 -2.16
C LYS A 285 15.92 -29.31 -2.48
N GLU A 286 15.48 -30.47 -1.98
CA GLU A 286 14.09 -30.92 -2.13
C GLU A 286 13.12 -29.92 -1.49
N LEU A 287 13.36 -29.51 -0.24
CA LEU A 287 12.48 -28.57 0.45
C LEU A 287 12.47 -27.19 -0.20
N THR A 288 13.63 -26.68 -0.64
CA THR A 288 13.75 -25.41 -1.38
C THR A 288 12.96 -25.47 -2.69
N ALA A 289 13.04 -26.56 -3.43
CA ALA A 289 12.28 -26.74 -4.67
C ALA A 289 10.76 -26.72 -4.42
N LEU A 290 10.29 -27.34 -3.34
CA LEU A 290 8.88 -27.32 -2.94
C LEU A 290 8.43 -25.92 -2.51
N VAL A 291 9.25 -25.20 -1.73
CA VAL A 291 8.98 -23.79 -1.35
C VAL A 291 8.87 -22.92 -2.59
N LYS A 292 9.81 -23.02 -3.53
CA LYS A 292 9.78 -22.29 -4.80
C LYS A 292 8.48 -22.54 -5.56
N ALA A 293 8.14 -23.81 -5.78
CA ALA A 293 6.92 -24.18 -6.49
C ALA A 293 5.65 -23.70 -5.76
N GLY A 294 5.63 -23.75 -4.43
CA GLY A 294 4.51 -23.27 -3.63
C GLY A 294 4.34 -21.75 -3.68
N CYS A 295 5.44 -20.99 -3.65
CA CYS A 295 5.41 -19.53 -3.81
C CYS A 295 4.91 -19.13 -5.22
N GLU A 296 5.40 -19.79 -6.27
CA GLU A 296 4.96 -19.56 -7.66
C GLU A 296 3.47 -19.89 -7.82
N ALA A 297 3.02 -21.02 -7.25
CA ALA A 297 1.62 -21.41 -7.31
C ALA A 297 0.70 -20.47 -6.53
N LEU A 298 1.15 -19.98 -5.37
CA LEU A 298 0.41 -18.97 -4.60
C LEU A 298 0.33 -17.65 -5.38
N ALA A 299 1.43 -17.22 -6.00
CA ALA A 299 1.46 -16.04 -6.86
C ALA A 299 0.49 -16.13 -8.04
N ASP A 300 0.44 -17.29 -8.69
CA ASP A 300 -0.49 -17.54 -9.81
C ASP A 300 -1.94 -17.59 -9.36
N ALA A 301 -2.23 -18.18 -8.20
CA ALA A 301 -3.57 -18.21 -7.63
C ALA A 301 -4.09 -16.80 -7.29
N LEU A 302 -3.21 -15.88 -6.88
CA LEU A 302 -3.58 -14.47 -6.63
C LEU A 302 -3.97 -13.72 -7.90
N ILE A 303 -3.38 -14.06 -9.05
CA ILE A 303 -3.65 -13.39 -10.33
C ILE A 303 -4.83 -14.03 -11.04
N LYS A 304 -4.78 -15.36 -11.23
CA LYS A 304 -5.73 -16.09 -12.10
C LYS A 304 -6.93 -16.67 -11.35
N ARG A 305 -7.02 -16.51 -10.03
CA ARG A 305 -8.01 -17.19 -9.16
C ARG A 305 -8.13 -18.69 -9.51
N GLY A 306 -6.99 -19.33 -9.73
CA GLY A 306 -6.90 -20.75 -10.05
C GLY A 306 -6.93 -21.64 -8.81
N GLN A 307 -7.06 -22.96 -9.01
CA GLN A 307 -6.90 -23.94 -7.94
C GLN A 307 -5.45 -23.92 -7.43
N LEU A 308 -5.26 -23.70 -6.13
CA LEU A 308 -3.94 -23.89 -5.53
C LEU A 308 -3.58 -25.38 -5.53
N PRO A 309 -2.36 -25.76 -5.95
CA PRO A 309 -1.89 -27.13 -5.82
C PRO A 309 -1.79 -27.54 -4.36
N GLU A 310 -1.99 -28.83 -4.10
CA GLU A 310 -1.87 -29.40 -2.76
C GLU A 310 -0.42 -29.42 -2.31
N LEU A 311 -0.14 -28.67 -1.25
CA LEU A 311 1.19 -28.59 -0.64
C LEU A 311 1.45 -29.74 0.36
N ALA A 312 0.68 -30.83 0.31
CA ALA A 312 0.83 -31.98 1.22
C ALA A 312 2.25 -32.57 1.21
N ARG A 313 2.94 -32.52 0.05
CA ARG A 313 4.34 -32.95 -0.09
C ARG A 313 5.32 -32.12 0.75
N MET A 314 4.94 -30.91 1.17
CA MET A 314 5.78 -30.02 1.98
C MET A 314 5.99 -30.58 3.38
N ASP A 315 4.93 -31.05 4.04
CA ASP A 315 5.00 -31.61 5.40
C ASP A 315 5.83 -32.90 5.42
N GLU A 316 5.68 -33.75 4.39
CA GLU A 316 6.50 -34.95 4.22
C GLU A 316 7.98 -34.63 4.04
N ALA A 317 8.32 -33.61 3.24
CA ALA A 317 9.70 -33.19 3.02
C ALA A 317 10.33 -32.59 4.29
N VAL A 318 9.56 -31.81 5.06
CA VAL A 318 9.99 -31.34 6.38
C VAL A 318 10.25 -32.52 7.33
N GLY A 319 9.38 -33.54 7.32
CA GLY A 319 9.57 -34.76 8.11
C GLY A 319 10.83 -35.54 7.73
N ARG A 320 11.12 -35.67 6.42
CA ARG A 320 12.37 -36.28 5.93
C ARG A 320 13.61 -35.50 6.39
N LEU A 321 13.56 -34.18 6.28
CA LEU A 321 14.65 -33.30 6.72
C LEU A 321 14.90 -33.46 8.24
N ASP A 322 13.85 -33.52 9.05
CA ASP A 322 13.95 -33.71 10.49
C ASP A 322 14.53 -35.09 10.88
N ALA A 323 14.11 -36.15 10.19
CA ALA A 323 14.70 -37.48 10.38
C ALA A 323 16.20 -37.46 10.05
N ARG A 324 16.58 -36.79 8.94
CA ARG A 324 17.98 -36.68 8.53
C ARG A 324 18.84 -35.88 9.51
N LEU A 325 18.32 -34.77 10.03
CA LEU A 325 18.98 -33.99 11.08
C LEU A 325 19.22 -34.83 12.35
N LEU A 326 18.25 -35.67 12.73
CA LEU A 326 18.37 -36.56 13.88
C LEU A 326 19.47 -37.61 13.67
N GLU A 327 19.50 -38.26 12.50
CA GLU A 327 20.55 -39.22 12.12
C GLU A 327 21.95 -38.58 12.22
N LEU A 328 22.12 -37.40 11.64
CA LEU A 328 23.38 -36.65 11.66
C LEU A 328 23.82 -36.30 13.09
N ARG A 329 22.86 -35.91 13.95
CA ARG A 329 23.12 -35.65 15.37
C ARG A 329 23.55 -36.92 16.11
N THR A 330 22.91 -38.07 15.85
CA THR A 330 23.24 -39.35 16.49
C THR A 330 24.57 -39.94 16.03
N SER A 331 24.96 -39.72 14.77
CA SER A 331 26.23 -40.18 14.20
C SER A 331 27.46 -39.45 14.77
N GLY A 332 27.25 -38.35 15.51
CA GLY A 332 28.33 -37.56 16.10
C GLY A 332 29.03 -36.61 15.13
N ILE A 333 28.64 -36.57 13.85
CA ILE A 333 29.21 -35.67 12.84
C ILE A 333 29.07 -34.21 13.28
N SER A 334 27.89 -33.80 13.79
CA SER A 334 27.66 -32.45 14.30
C SER A 334 28.54 -32.08 15.52
N ARG A 335 29.07 -33.06 16.26
CA ARG A 335 29.96 -32.80 17.42
C ARG A 335 31.41 -32.57 17.01
N ARG A 336 31.77 -32.92 15.77
CA ARG A 336 33.11 -32.74 15.21
C ARG A 336 33.27 -31.39 14.52
N GLN A 337 32.18 -30.64 14.39
CA GLN A 337 32.13 -29.35 13.71
C GLN A 337 32.26 -28.20 14.73
N PRO A 338 32.84 -27.05 14.33
CA PRO A 338 32.85 -25.83 15.12
C PRO A 338 31.43 -25.39 15.52
N LEU A 339 31.28 -24.81 16.73
CA LEU A 339 29.97 -24.42 17.26
C LEU A 339 29.27 -23.36 16.40
N ASP A 340 30.03 -22.37 15.91
CA ASP A 340 29.57 -21.35 14.98
C ASP A 340 29.01 -21.96 13.69
N GLU A 341 29.67 -22.97 13.14
CA GLU A 341 29.22 -23.66 11.93
C GLU A 341 27.90 -24.40 12.16
N VAL A 342 27.77 -25.11 13.29
CA VAL A 342 26.54 -25.80 13.67
C VAL A 342 25.39 -24.80 13.90
N MET A 343 25.67 -23.63 14.50
CA MET A 343 24.67 -22.58 14.69
C MET A 343 24.19 -22.01 13.36
N ARG A 344 25.11 -21.64 12.45
CA ARG A 344 24.77 -21.14 11.11
C ARG A 344 23.94 -22.14 10.32
N PHE A 345 24.34 -23.41 10.37
CA PHE A 345 23.59 -24.50 9.79
C PHE A 345 22.17 -24.62 10.34
N HIS A 346 22.02 -24.57 11.67
CA HIS A 346 20.71 -24.64 12.29
C HIS A 346 19.84 -23.44 11.93
N MET A 347 20.39 -22.24 11.90
CA MET A 347 19.66 -21.02 11.49
C MET A 347 19.12 -21.15 10.07
N PHE A 348 19.95 -21.62 9.13
CA PHE A 348 19.52 -21.82 7.74
C PHE A 348 18.39 -22.83 7.64
N VAL A 349 18.54 -24.01 8.27
CA VAL A 349 17.54 -25.07 8.20
C VAL A 349 16.23 -24.68 8.90
N GLN A 350 16.29 -24.01 10.05
CA GLN A 350 15.08 -23.54 10.73
C GLN A 350 14.34 -22.45 9.95
N ALA A 351 15.07 -21.52 9.33
CA ALA A 351 14.47 -20.50 8.46
C ALA A 351 13.75 -21.15 7.27
N LEU A 352 14.35 -22.15 6.62
CA LEU A 352 13.73 -22.90 5.53
C LEU A 352 12.47 -23.66 5.98
N LYS A 353 12.51 -24.30 7.15
CA LYS A 353 11.34 -24.97 7.75
C LYS A 353 10.23 -24.01 8.19
N ALA A 354 10.59 -22.80 8.62
CA ALA A 354 9.61 -21.78 8.98
C ALA A 354 8.92 -21.23 7.73
N LEU A 355 9.70 -20.96 6.68
CA LEU A 355 9.22 -20.55 5.36
C LEU A 355 8.24 -21.58 4.77
N SER A 356 8.55 -22.87 4.84
CA SER A 356 7.66 -23.93 4.33
C SER A 356 6.33 -24.01 5.09
N ARG A 357 6.36 -23.93 6.42
CA ARG A 357 5.15 -23.95 7.28
C ARG A 357 4.24 -22.76 7.04
N ASP A 358 4.79 -21.54 7.04
CA ASP A 358 3.99 -20.33 6.81
C ASP A 358 3.44 -20.28 5.38
N LEU A 359 4.11 -20.90 4.41
CA LEU A 359 3.62 -21.02 3.04
C LEU A 359 2.39 -21.93 2.96
N VAL A 360 2.41 -23.07 3.66
CA VAL A 360 1.24 -23.97 3.78
C VAL A 360 0.07 -23.24 4.46
N VAL A 361 0.33 -22.48 5.53
CA VAL A 361 -0.69 -21.67 6.21
C VAL A 361 -1.28 -20.62 5.28
N ALA A 362 -0.45 -19.86 4.56
CA ALA A 362 -0.91 -18.83 3.62
C ALA A 362 -1.76 -19.44 2.49
N ALA A 363 -1.35 -20.57 1.94
CA ALA A 363 -2.11 -21.31 0.92
C ALA A 363 -3.45 -21.83 1.46
N GLY A 364 -3.47 -22.38 2.67
CA GLY A 364 -4.70 -22.85 3.34
C GLY A 364 -5.71 -21.71 3.57
N LYS A 365 -5.24 -20.54 4.00
CA LYS A 365 -6.07 -19.35 4.16
C LYS A 365 -6.66 -18.86 2.84
N LEU A 366 -5.86 -18.82 1.78
CA LEU A 366 -6.33 -18.40 0.46
C LEU A 366 -7.41 -19.36 -0.08
N ARG A 367 -7.24 -20.67 0.11
CA ARG A 367 -8.26 -21.69 -0.21
C ARG A 367 -9.55 -21.49 0.58
N ALA A 368 -9.46 -21.29 1.89
CA ALA A 368 -10.62 -21.06 2.75
C ALA A 368 -11.35 -19.74 2.42
N GLY A 369 -10.62 -18.72 1.97
CA GLY A 369 -11.18 -17.48 1.44
C GLY A 369 -11.90 -17.69 0.10
N ALA A 370 -11.30 -18.43 -0.82
CA ALA A 370 -11.90 -18.75 -2.13
C ALA A 370 -13.15 -19.64 -2.01
N GLY A 371 -13.20 -20.54 -1.03
CA GLY A 371 -14.36 -21.40 -0.76
C GLY A 371 -15.59 -20.64 -0.24
N ARG A 372 -15.42 -19.45 0.35
CA ARG A 372 -16.56 -18.60 0.79
C ARG A 372 -17.24 -17.85 -0.37
N ASP A 373 -16.55 -17.66 -1.49
CA ASP A 373 -17.10 -17.02 -2.70
C ASP A 373 -18.05 -17.96 -3.49
N LEU A 374 -18.16 -19.24 -3.12
CA LEU A 374 -18.89 -20.27 -3.88
C LEU A 374 -20.18 -20.78 -3.20
N ASP A 375 -20.62 -20.20 -2.08
CA ASP A 375 -21.88 -20.59 -1.43
C ASP A 375 -23.02 -19.58 -1.70
N PRO A 376 -23.79 -19.74 -2.80
CA PRO A 376 -24.93 -18.87 -3.10
C PRO A 376 -26.04 -18.93 -2.03
N ALA A 377 -26.02 -19.90 -1.10
CA ALA A 377 -26.99 -20.01 -0.03
C ALA A 377 -26.77 -18.98 1.11
N GLN A 378 -25.57 -18.42 1.25
CA GLN A 378 -25.32 -17.40 2.28
C GLN A 378 -25.74 -15.98 1.86
N VAL A 379 -25.77 -15.69 0.55
CA VAL A 379 -26.20 -14.39 0.03
C VAL A 379 -27.72 -14.22 0.13
N THR A 380 -28.49 -15.29 -0.04
CA THR A 380 -29.96 -15.25 0.01
C THR A 380 -30.54 -15.22 1.43
N ARG A 381 -29.79 -15.63 2.45
CA ARG A 381 -30.26 -15.62 3.85
C ARG A 381 -30.17 -14.25 4.54
N ARG A 382 -29.35 -13.31 4.04
CA ARG A 382 -29.16 -11.97 4.65
C ARG A 382 -30.04 -10.86 4.08
N VAL A 383 -30.80 -11.12 3.01
CA VAL A 383 -31.78 -10.16 2.45
C VAL A 383 -33.19 -10.39 3.04
N LYS A 384 -33.38 -11.44 3.85
CA LYS A 384 -34.65 -11.76 4.53
C LYS A 384 -34.54 -11.84 6.06
N GLY A 385 -33.49 -11.26 6.65
CA GLY A 385 -33.28 -11.20 8.10
C GLY A 385 -33.43 -9.79 8.63
#